data_AF-F0YCV7-F1
#
_entry.id   AF-F0YCV7-F1
#
_cell.length_a   1.000
_cell.length_b   1.000
_cell.length_c   1.000
_cell.angle_alpha   90.00
_cell.angle_beta   90.00
_cell.angle_gamma   90.00
#
_symmetry.space_group_name_H-M   'P 1'
#
loop_
_entity.id
_entity.type
_entity.pdbx_description
1 polymer ?
#
loop_
_entity_poly.entity_id
_entity_poly.type
_entity_poly.pdbx_seq_one_letter_code
_entity_poly.pdbx_strand_id
1 'polypeptide(L)'
;MGESMDIVRAIDDRYGDGPRLYGPPDAQKLVAAFRDCFPRQTRPSSRAAFLFRSSGAPVFRAAFEETLEKTDALLEERGGPFFAGADLSAADVAWAPFLERYAAQLPLLHDGLRPRDASKYPSLARWYDALEERVPAYCCRVRGDAASWAKVLDQAGFGNAGGVPELLSSGSAFDDEIATRGAAIWDDYAATRDYVASTPAREAAAAVVRNRDALVADAARFGVDDAEGGLLAVAAALHEGAALGDDAAGRRVAAYLDDRLCVPRDMGAPAAAAIRALLDYNSARCAFPVIRNS
;
A
#
# COMPACT_ATOMS: atom_id res chain seq x y z
N MET A 1 -9.93 -16.85 16.09
CA MET A 1 -9.39 -16.25 14.86
C MET A 1 -10.21 -15.02 14.55
N GLY A 2 -9.71 -14.09 13.74
CA GLY A 2 -10.50 -12.93 13.33
C GLY A 2 -11.34 -13.27 12.11
N GLU A 3 -12.49 -12.62 11.96
CA GLU A 3 -13.44 -12.80 10.85
C GLU A 3 -12.73 -12.80 9.47
N SER A 4 -11.69 -11.98 9.29
CA SER A 4 -10.95 -11.89 8.02
C SER A 4 -10.21 -13.18 7.63
N MET A 5 -9.60 -13.89 8.58
CA MET A 5 -8.87 -15.13 8.23
C MET A 5 -9.81 -16.31 8.01
N ASP A 6 -11.01 -16.28 8.61
CA ASP A 6 -12.05 -17.26 8.32
C ASP A 6 -12.56 -17.08 6.86
N ILE A 7 -12.64 -15.83 6.38
CA ILE A 7 -12.92 -15.53 4.96
C ILE A 7 -11.79 -16.04 4.06
N VAL A 8 -10.53 -15.78 4.39
CA VAL A 8 -9.38 -16.28 3.60
C VAL A 8 -9.43 -17.80 3.49
N ARG A 9 -9.70 -18.49 4.60
CA ARG A 9 -9.86 -19.95 4.62
C ARG A 9 -11.02 -20.41 3.74
N ALA A 10 -12.18 -19.78 3.85
CA ALA A 10 -13.35 -20.14 3.04
C ALA A 10 -13.12 -19.92 1.54
N ILE A 11 -12.37 -18.87 1.16
CA ILE A 11 -11.96 -18.62 -0.23
C ILE A 11 -10.98 -19.71 -0.71
N ASP A 12 -9.96 -20.02 0.09
CA ASP A 12 -9.00 -21.08 -0.20
C ASP A 12 -9.74 -22.42 -0.40
N ASP A 13 -10.66 -22.77 0.51
CA ASP A 13 -11.48 -23.99 0.45
C ASP A 13 -12.34 -24.06 -0.82
N ARG A 14 -12.95 -22.95 -1.21
CA ARG A 14 -13.89 -22.90 -2.33
C ARG A 14 -13.24 -22.89 -3.71
N TYR A 15 -12.09 -22.25 -3.85
CA TYR A 15 -11.46 -21.99 -5.16
C TYR A 15 -10.05 -22.60 -5.29
N GLY A 16 -9.61 -23.41 -4.33
CA GLY A 16 -8.26 -23.94 -4.24
C GLY A 16 -7.94 -25.12 -5.16
N ASP A 17 -8.30 -25.05 -6.45
CA ASP A 17 -7.89 -26.04 -7.46
C ASP A 17 -6.38 -25.99 -7.78
N GLY A 18 -5.63 -25.10 -7.10
CA GLY A 18 -4.16 -24.95 -7.18
C GLY A 18 -3.46 -24.99 -5.80
N PRO A 19 -2.25 -24.43 -5.66
CA PRO A 19 -1.54 -24.36 -4.39
C PRO A 19 -2.40 -23.71 -3.30
N ARG A 20 -2.56 -24.42 -2.18
CA ARG A 20 -3.43 -24.05 -1.07
C ARG A 20 -2.71 -23.14 -0.09
N LEU A 21 -3.31 -22.02 0.28
CA LEU A 21 -2.75 -21.10 1.29
C LEU A 21 -2.66 -21.78 2.68
N TYR A 22 -3.61 -22.67 3.00
CA TYR A 22 -3.60 -23.49 4.20
C TYR A 22 -3.02 -24.90 3.98
N GLY A 23 -2.38 -25.15 2.83
CA GLY A 23 -1.72 -26.42 2.52
C GLY A 23 -0.54 -26.73 3.45
N PRO A 24 0.37 -25.78 3.74
CA PRO A 24 1.47 -26.02 4.66
C PRO A 24 0.99 -26.39 6.07
N PRO A 25 1.53 -27.44 6.72
CA PRO A 25 1.03 -27.94 8.01
C PRO A 25 0.99 -26.88 9.12
N ASP A 26 1.96 -25.95 9.10
CA ASP A 26 2.11 -24.91 10.12
C ASP A 26 1.44 -23.58 9.75
N ALA A 27 0.76 -23.47 8.59
CA ALA A 27 0.20 -22.19 8.13
C ALA A 27 -0.71 -21.53 9.18
N GLN A 28 -1.57 -22.31 9.85
CA GLN A 28 -2.45 -21.79 10.89
C GLN A 28 -1.70 -21.36 12.16
N LYS A 29 -0.62 -22.08 12.52
CA LYS A 29 0.23 -21.74 13.66
C LYS A 29 0.98 -20.43 13.38
N LEU A 30 1.48 -20.26 12.17
CA LEU A 30 2.18 -19.05 11.71
C LEU A 30 1.25 -17.82 11.61
N VAL A 31 -0.01 -18.02 11.18
CA VAL A 31 -1.05 -16.98 11.28
C VAL A 31 -1.27 -16.58 12.75
N ALA A 32 -1.25 -17.53 13.69
CA ALA A 32 -1.44 -17.23 15.11
C ALA A 32 -0.22 -16.55 15.75
N ALA A 33 1.00 -16.88 15.31
CA ALA A 33 2.26 -16.31 15.80
C ALA A 33 2.32 -14.78 15.68
N PHE A 34 1.55 -14.21 14.74
CA PHE A 34 1.32 -12.77 14.60
C PHE A 34 1.04 -12.08 15.94
N ARG A 35 0.20 -12.69 16.79
CA ARG A 35 -0.24 -12.12 18.08
C ARG A 35 0.88 -12.04 19.11
N ASP A 36 1.89 -12.90 18.98
CA ASP A 36 3.02 -12.98 19.91
C ASP A 36 4.21 -12.14 19.46
N CYS A 37 4.28 -11.84 18.15
CA CYS A 37 5.33 -11.00 17.58
C CYS A 37 5.00 -9.51 17.64
N PHE A 38 3.75 -9.11 17.38
CA PHE A 38 3.40 -7.69 17.32
C PHE A 38 3.27 -7.03 18.70
N PRO A 39 3.49 -5.71 18.81
CA PRO A 39 3.47 -5.01 20.10
C PRO A 39 2.13 -5.19 20.81
N ARG A 40 2.15 -5.49 22.12
CA ARG A 40 0.94 -5.67 22.94
C ARG A 40 0.37 -4.34 23.42
N GLN A 41 -0.90 -4.35 23.87
CA GLN A 41 -1.62 -3.17 24.39
C GLN A 41 -1.78 -2.01 23.39
N THR A 42 -1.66 -2.34 22.12
CA THR A 42 -1.79 -1.45 20.98
C THR A 42 -3.14 -1.63 20.30
N ARG A 43 -3.54 -0.63 19.50
CA ARG A 43 -4.81 -0.71 18.76
C ARG A 43 -4.58 -1.30 17.37
N PRO A 44 -5.30 -2.36 16.97
CA PRO A 44 -5.44 -2.66 15.56
C PRO A 44 -6.21 -1.50 14.92
N SER A 45 -5.63 -0.90 13.88
CA SER A 45 -6.22 0.20 13.12
C SER A 45 -6.06 -0.12 11.64
N SER A 46 -7.08 0.18 10.84
CA SER A 46 -7.02 0.03 9.37
C SER A 46 -5.99 0.94 8.71
N ARG A 47 -5.52 1.97 9.44
CA ARG A 47 -4.67 3.05 8.95
C ARG A 47 -3.28 3.07 9.61
N ALA A 48 -3.23 2.86 10.93
CA ALA A 48 -2.00 2.94 11.73
C ALA A 48 -1.89 1.72 12.67
N ALA A 49 -1.94 0.52 12.11
CA ALA A 49 -2.03 -0.71 12.87
C ALA A 49 -0.86 -0.86 13.83
N PHE A 50 -1.16 -0.96 15.13
CA PHE A 50 -0.19 -1.20 16.19
C PHE A 50 0.89 -0.12 16.38
N LEU A 51 0.72 1.05 15.76
CA LEU A 51 1.62 2.20 15.97
C LEU A 51 1.38 2.93 17.29
N PHE A 52 0.15 2.84 17.80
CA PHE A 52 -0.30 3.56 18.99
C PHE A 52 -0.89 2.61 20.02
N ARG A 53 -0.63 2.94 21.29
CA ARG A 53 -1.25 2.29 22.44
C ARG A 53 -2.74 2.60 22.49
N SER A 54 -3.47 1.79 23.25
CA SER A 54 -4.89 2.02 23.50
C SER A 54 -5.20 3.39 24.12
N SER A 55 -4.20 4.01 24.76
CA SER A 55 -4.30 5.32 25.42
C SER A 55 -4.16 6.54 24.51
N GLY A 56 -3.66 6.42 23.28
CA GLY A 56 -3.16 7.61 22.57
C GLY A 56 -1.68 7.56 22.24
N ALA A 57 -0.90 7.08 23.20
CA ALA A 57 0.54 7.25 23.18
C ALA A 57 1.19 6.45 22.05
N PRO A 58 2.21 7.00 21.39
CA PRO A 58 3.01 6.26 20.42
C PRO A 58 3.68 5.06 21.10
N VAL A 59 3.84 3.98 20.34
CA VAL A 59 4.62 2.84 20.78
C VAL A 59 6.11 3.19 20.70
N PHE A 60 6.89 2.72 21.69
CA PHE A 60 8.31 2.99 21.72
C PHE A 60 9.05 2.19 20.63
N ARG A 61 10.08 2.81 20.05
CA ARG A 61 10.99 2.22 19.05
C ARG A 61 11.39 0.77 19.37
N ALA A 62 11.79 0.50 20.61
CA ALA A 62 12.25 -0.82 21.04
C ALA A 62 11.22 -1.94 20.82
N ALA A 63 9.92 -1.65 20.92
CA ALA A 63 8.88 -2.65 20.68
C ALA A 63 8.74 -3.00 19.19
N PHE A 64 9.00 -2.04 18.29
CA PHE A 64 9.07 -2.32 16.86
C PHE A 64 10.35 -3.07 16.50
N GLU A 65 11.48 -2.71 17.09
CA GLU A 65 12.74 -3.47 16.92
C GLU A 65 12.55 -4.93 17.33
N GLU A 66 11.96 -5.19 18.50
CA GLU A 66 11.61 -6.54 18.95
C GLU A 66 10.66 -7.26 17.98
N THR A 67 9.66 -6.55 17.43
CA THR A 67 8.74 -7.11 16.44
C THR A 67 9.47 -7.54 15.18
N LEU A 68 10.34 -6.67 14.64
CA LEU A 68 11.10 -6.94 13.42
C LEU A 68 12.10 -8.09 13.63
N GLU A 69 12.81 -8.10 14.76
CA GLU A 69 13.75 -9.18 15.14
C GLU A 69 13.05 -10.53 15.27
N LYS A 70 11.90 -10.59 15.95
CA LYS A 70 11.10 -11.82 16.06
C LYS A 70 10.57 -12.29 14.70
N THR A 71 10.16 -11.36 13.85
CA THR A 71 9.65 -11.68 12.51
C THR A 71 10.75 -12.24 11.63
N ASP A 72 11.93 -11.61 11.64
CA ASP A 72 13.11 -12.03 10.91
C ASP A 72 13.57 -13.44 11.35
N ALA A 73 13.65 -13.67 12.65
CA ALA A 73 13.99 -14.98 13.22
C ALA A 73 12.97 -16.07 12.84
N LEU A 74 11.67 -15.74 12.81
CA LEU A 74 10.62 -16.68 12.40
C LEU A 74 10.75 -17.07 10.92
N LEU A 75 11.07 -16.12 10.05
CA LEU A 75 11.33 -16.39 8.63
C LEU A 75 12.60 -17.23 8.43
N GLU A 76 13.65 -16.94 9.20
CA GLU A 76 14.92 -17.68 9.15
C GLU A 76 14.77 -19.13 9.62
N GLU A 77 14.03 -19.40 10.72
CA GLU A 77 13.75 -20.75 11.22
C GLU A 77 13.14 -21.67 10.15
N ARG A 78 12.43 -21.07 9.18
CA ARG A 78 11.67 -21.79 8.14
C ARG A 78 12.43 -21.89 6.81
N GLY A 79 13.62 -21.29 6.71
CA GLY A 79 14.44 -21.25 5.50
C GLY A 79 13.97 -20.26 4.44
N GLY A 80 12.81 -19.61 4.65
CA GLY A 80 12.26 -18.57 3.79
C GLY A 80 12.03 -18.97 2.31
N PRO A 81 11.68 -17.99 1.45
CA PRO A 81 11.48 -16.58 1.80
C PRO A 81 10.11 -16.28 2.42
N PHE A 82 9.16 -17.21 2.42
CA PHE A 82 7.84 -17.05 3.02
C PHE A 82 7.78 -17.69 4.41
N PHE A 83 6.75 -17.35 5.19
CA PHE A 83 6.60 -17.88 6.56
C PHE A 83 6.50 -19.41 6.62
N ALA A 84 5.97 -20.04 5.56
CA ALA A 84 5.88 -21.49 5.45
C ALA A 84 7.06 -22.12 4.66
N GLY A 85 8.16 -21.38 4.48
CA GLY A 85 9.32 -21.82 3.69
C GLY A 85 9.27 -21.28 2.26
N ALA A 86 9.38 -22.16 1.27
CA ALA A 86 9.54 -21.76 -0.14
C ALA A 86 8.27 -21.19 -0.78
N ASP A 87 7.10 -21.52 -0.23
CA ASP A 87 5.78 -21.28 -0.82
C ASP A 87 4.96 -20.25 -0.04
N LEU A 88 4.22 -19.43 -0.78
CA LEU A 88 3.27 -18.46 -0.22
C LEU A 88 2.17 -19.19 0.55
N SER A 89 1.83 -18.68 1.74
CA SER A 89 0.84 -19.28 2.60
C SER A 89 -0.16 -18.27 3.19
N ALA A 90 -1.15 -18.77 3.91
CA ALA A 90 -2.09 -17.94 4.66
C ALA A 90 -1.38 -17.06 5.71
N ALA A 91 -0.19 -17.45 6.18
CA ALA A 91 0.60 -16.62 7.07
C ALA A 91 1.09 -15.36 6.37
N ASP A 92 1.65 -15.46 5.18
CA ASP A 92 2.09 -14.30 4.40
C ASP A 92 0.92 -13.34 4.14
N VAL A 93 -0.26 -13.87 3.80
CA VAL A 93 -1.50 -13.09 3.63
C VAL A 93 -1.92 -12.37 4.91
N ALA A 94 -1.82 -13.03 6.06
CA ALA A 94 -2.19 -12.45 7.35
C ALA A 94 -1.22 -11.34 7.80
N TRP A 95 0.07 -11.50 7.51
CA TRP A 95 1.12 -10.60 7.97
C TRP A 95 1.35 -9.41 7.03
N ALA A 96 1.14 -9.61 5.72
CA ALA A 96 1.50 -8.62 4.69
C ALA A 96 0.92 -7.22 4.91
N PRO A 97 -0.37 -7.04 5.26
CA PRO A 97 -0.93 -5.71 5.47
C PRO A 97 -0.20 -4.93 6.56
N PHE A 98 0.38 -5.60 7.56
CA PHE A 98 1.04 -4.95 8.69
C PHE A 98 2.49 -4.63 8.40
N LEU A 99 3.23 -5.60 7.85
CA LEU A 99 4.62 -5.43 7.51
C LEU A 99 4.80 -4.37 6.41
N GLU A 100 3.96 -4.36 5.39
CA GLU A 100 3.99 -3.33 4.34
C GLU A 100 3.83 -1.92 4.91
N ARG A 101 2.87 -1.72 5.81
CA ARG A 101 2.68 -0.43 6.49
C ARG A 101 3.89 -0.06 7.33
N TYR A 102 4.48 -1.01 8.05
CA TYR A 102 5.70 -0.77 8.81
C TYR A 102 6.86 -0.34 7.92
N ALA A 103 7.01 -0.93 6.73
CA ALA A 103 8.06 -0.55 5.79
C ALA A 103 7.96 0.92 5.35
N ALA A 104 6.74 1.46 5.24
CA ALA A 104 6.52 2.86 4.90
C ALA A 104 6.52 3.80 6.13
N GLN A 105 5.91 3.38 7.24
CA GLN A 105 5.58 4.27 8.37
C GLN A 105 6.68 4.32 9.44
N LEU A 106 7.37 3.21 9.73
CA LEU A 106 8.41 3.21 10.77
C LEU A 106 9.59 4.14 10.46
N PRO A 107 10.10 4.22 9.22
CA PRO A 107 11.17 5.17 8.90
C PRO A 107 10.77 6.64 9.09
N LEU A 108 9.47 6.95 8.96
CA LEU A 108 8.95 8.30 9.18
C LEU A 108 8.79 8.63 10.67
N LEU A 109 8.71 7.62 11.55
CA LEU A 109 8.51 7.79 12.99
C LEU A 109 9.79 7.60 13.80
N HIS A 110 10.74 6.80 13.29
CA HIS A 110 11.92 6.35 14.02
C HIS A 110 13.15 6.33 13.12
N ASP A 111 14.13 7.16 13.46
CA ASP A 111 15.34 7.32 12.65
C ASP A 111 16.13 6.02 12.57
N GLY A 112 16.53 5.64 11.36
CA GLY A 112 17.24 4.40 11.08
C GLY A 112 16.41 3.11 11.26
N LEU A 113 15.12 3.17 11.61
CA LEU A 113 14.30 1.97 11.74
C LEU A 113 13.68 1.59 10.38
N ARG A 114 14.39 0.77 9.62
CA ARG A 114 14.00 0.36 8.26
C ARG A 114 13.74 -1.15 8.22
N PRO A 115 12.48 -1.61 8.10
CA PRO A 115 12.15 -3.03 8.02
C PRO A 115 12.79 -3.79 6.85
N ARG A 116 13.20 -3.07 5.80
CA ARG A 116 13.86 -3.63 4.61
C ARG A 116 15.39 -3.63 4.67
N ASP A 117 15.99 -3.21 5.79
CA ASP A 117 17.44 -3.20 5.92
C ASP A 117 17.99 -4.63 6.01
N ALA A 118 18.47 -5.16 4.89
CA ALA A 118 19.02 -6.52 4.82
C ALA A 118 20.27 -6.74 5.69
N SER A 119 20.95 -5.66 6.14
CA SER A 119 22.07 -5.80 7.08
C SER A 119 21.60 -6.09 8.51
N LYS A 120 20.33 -5.76 8.83
CA LYS A 120 19.73 -5.93 10.16
C LYS A 120 18.64 -7.01 10.18
N TYR A 121 17.84 -7.10 9.13
CA TYR A 121 16.70 -8.01 8.98
C TYR A 121 16.78 -8.77 7.63
N PRO A 122 17.79 -9.63 7.44
CA PRO A 122 18.06 -10.26 6.14
C PRO A 122 16.91 -11.15 5.65
N SER A 123 16.19 -11.83 6.54
CA SER A 123 15.13 -12.78 6.19
C SER A 123 13.81 -12.07 5.92
N LEU A 124 13.55 -11.00 6.68
CA LEU A 124 12.44 -10.09 6.40
C LEU A 124 12.64 -9.31 5.09
N ALA A 125 13.85 -8.86 4.78
CA ALA A 125 14.16 -8.24 3.49
C ALA A 125 13.87 -9.22 2.32
N ARG A 126 14.35 -10.46 2.41
CA ARG A 126 14.06 -11.52 1.43
C ARG A 126 12.56 -11.79 1.28
N TRP A 127 11.79 -11.69 2.36
CA TRP A 127 10.34 -11.84 2.31
C TRP A 127 9.65 -10.72 1.51
N TYR A 128 10.06 -9.46 1.70
CA TYR A 128 9.56 -8.35 0.89
C TYR A 128 9.89 -8.54 -0.59
N ASP A 129 11.14 -8.87 -0.90
CA ASP A 129 11.58 -9.10 -2.28
C ASP A 129 10.78 -10.27 -2.91
N ALA A 130 10.61 -11.38 -2.19
CA ALA A 130 9.85 -12.53 -2.69
C ALA A 130 8.38 -12.22 -2.94
N LEU A 131 7.71 -11.45 -2.07
CA LEU A 131 6.35 -10.99 -2.35
C LEU A 131 6.30 -10.14 -3.63
N GLU A 132 7.31 -9.29 -3.82
CA GLU A 132 7.32 -8.33 -4.92
C GLU A 132 7.67 -8.95 -6.27
N GLU A 133 8.50 -9.99 -6.26
CA GLU A 133 8.99 -10.66 -7.47
C GLU A 133 8.12 -11.87 -7.85
N ARG A 134 7.58 -12.59 -6.85
CA ARG A 134 6.94 -13.89 -7.07
C ARG A 134 5.42 -13.87 -6.94
N VAL A 135 4.82 -12.76 -6.50
CA VAL A 135 3.36 -12.67 -6.27
C VAL A 135 2.75 -11.50 -7.06
N PRO A 136 2.45 -11.70 -8.37
CA PRO A 136 1.88 -10.65 -9.22
C PRO A 136 0.61 -10.01 -8.66
N ALA A 137 -0.29 -10.80 -8.07
CA ALA A 137 -1.53 -10.28 -7.48
C ALA A 137 -1.28 -9.31 -6.32
N TYR A 138 -0.21 -9.52 -5.54
CA TYR A 138 0.19 -8.60 -4.49
C TYR A 138 0.63 -7.28 -5.12
N CYS A 139 1.65 -7.28 -5.97
CA CYS A 139 2.17 -6.07 -6.61
C CYS A 139 1.14 -5.27 -7.40
N CYS A 140 0.32 -5.95 -8.21
CA CYS A 140 -0.55 -5.27 -9.16
C CYS A 140 -1.87 -4.80 -8.54
N ARG A 141 -2.32 -5.35 -7.40
CA ARG A 141 -3.65 -5.05 -6.86
C ARG A 141 -3.73 -4.77 -5.38
N VAL A 142 -2.97 -5.50 -4.55
CA VAL A 142 -3.20 -5.54 -3.10
C VAL A 142 -2.15 -4.73 -2.34
N ARG A 143 -0.97 -4.54 -2.93
CA ARG A 143 0.11 -3.78 -2.33
C ARG A 143 -0.26 -2.30 -2.24
N GLY A 144 -0.12 -1.72 -1.05
CA GLY A 144 -0.15 -0.27 -0.82
C GLY A 144 1.12 0.44 -1.30
N ASP A 145 1.16 1.76 -1.18
CA ASP A 145 2.34 2.56 -1.51
C ASP A 145 2.75 3.49 -0.36
N ALA A 146 4.00 3.98 -0.41
CA ALA A 146 4.53 4.76 0.70
C ALA A 146 3.79 6.11 0.81
N ALA A 147 3.46 6.75 -0.30
CA ALA A 147 2.69 8.00 -0.32
C ALA A 147 1.34 7.90 0.41
N SER A 148 0.52 6.89 0.12
CA SER A 148 -0.77 6.66 0.77
C SER A 148 -0.59 6.29 2.25
N TRP A 149 0.40 5.47 2.60
CA TRP A 149 0.66 5.11 3.99
C TRP A 149 1.24 6.26 4.83
N ALA A 150 1.99 7.17 4.20
CA ALA A 150 2.48 8.39 4.82
C ALA A 150 1.35 9.39 5.05
N LYS A 151 0.50 9.64 4.04
CA LYS A 151 -0.69 10.53 4.14
C LYS A 151 -1.59 10.17 5.33
N VAL A 152 -1.68 8.88 5.64
CA VAL A 152 -2.44 8.39 6.80
C VAL A 152 -1.89 8.88 8.15
N LEU A 153 -0.58 9.07 8.28
CA LEU A 153 0.01 9.58 9.53
C LEU A 153 -0.36 11.05 9.78
N ASP A 154 -0.54 11.83 8.71
CA ASP A 154 -0.91 13.26 8.79
C ASP A 154 -2.40 13.49 9.11
N GLN A 155 -3.23 12.44 9.10
CA GLN A 155 -4.65 12.55 9.39
C GLN A 155 -4.89 12.49 10.91
N ALA A 156 -5.42 13.58 11.48
CA ALA A 156 -5.82 13.63 12.88
C ALA A 156 -7.10 12.79 13.13
N GLY A 157 -7.07 11.96 14.17
CA GLY A 157 -8.14 10.97 14.40
C GLY A 157 -8.09 9.80 13.40
N PHE A 158 -8.88 8.75 13.65
CA PHE A 158 -8.86 7.50 12.86
C PHE A 158 -7.54 6.73 12.90
N GLY A 159 -7.25 6.08 14.03
CA GLY A 159 -6.10 5.18 14.19
C GLY A 159 -4.89 5.82 14.85
N ASN A 160 -4.68 7.12 14.62
CA ASN A 160 -3.83 7.96 15.43
C ASN A 160 -4.69 8.38 16.63
N ALA A 161 -4.34 7.94 17.83
CA ALA A 161 -5.22 8.00 19.00
C ALA A 161 -5.31 9.42 19.62
N GLY A 162 -5.51 10.43 18.77
CA GLY A 162 -5.89 11.80 19.11
C GLY A 162 -5.09 12.88 18.38
N GLY A 163 -3.88 12.60 17.89
CA GLY A 163 -3.00 13.62 17.29
C GLY A 163 -2.07 13.07 16.21
N VAL A 164 -1.64 13.98 15.32
CA VAL A 164 -0.66 13.71 14.27
C VAL A 164 0.72 13.58 14.92
N PRO A 165 1.46 12.47 14.68
CA PRO A 165 2.80 12.31 15.22
C PRO A 165 3.77 13.30 14.58
N GLU A 166 4.86 13.62 15.29
CA GLU A 166 5.98 14.32 14.67
C GLU A 166 6.69 13.38 13.69
N LEU A 167 6.62 13.70 12.40
CA LEU A 167 7.29 12.92 11.35
C LEU A 167 8.71 13.42 11.16
N LEU A 168 9.63 12.48 11.00
CA LEU A 168 10.99 12.76 10.59
C LEU A 168 10.96 13.28 9.15
N SER A 169 11.63 14.41 8.91
CA SER A 169 11.57 15.16 7.65
C SER A 169 12.29 14.51 6.46
N SER A 170 12.46 13.18 6.46
CA SER A 170 13.26 12.46 5.46
C SER A 170 12.55 11.18 5.00
N GLY A 171 11.99 11.21 3.79
CA GLY A 171 11.45 10.00 3.19
C GLY A 171 10.98 10.12 1.74
N SER A 172 11.49 11.06 0.94
CA SER A 172 11.12 11.17 -0.48
C SER A 172 11.74 10.08 -1.37
N ALA A 173 12.34 9.04 -0.80
CA ALA A 173 13.15 8.05 -1.52
C ALA A 173 12.53 6.64 -1.52
N PHE A 174 11.27 6.48 -1.09
CA PHE A 174 10.68 5.15 -0.95
C PHE A 174 9.95 4.63 -2.21
N ASP A 175 9.60 5.47 -3.19
CA ASP A 175 8.63 5.08 -4.25
C ASP A 175 9.24 4.75 -5.64
N ASP A 176 10.37 5.34 -6.04
CA ASP A 176 10.85 5.27 -7.44
C ASP A 176 11.29 3.86 -7.89
N GLU A 177 11.94 3.09 -7.00
CA GLU A 177 12.44 1.75 -7.33
C GLU A 177 11.28 0.73 -7.46
N ILE A 178 10.20 0.96 -6.71
CA ILE A 178 9.05 0.06 -6.61
C ILE A 178 8.11 0.20 -7.81
N ALA A 179 7.86 1.43 -8.27
CA ALA A 179 7.04 1.68 -9.46
C ALA A 179 7.64 1.00 -10.71
N THR A 180 8.98 1.01 -10.83
CA THR A 180 9.71 0.40 -11.94
C THR A 180 9.59 -1.14 -11.93
N ARG A 181 9.72 -1.79 -10.76
CA ARG A 181 9.54 -3.25 -10.62
C ARG A 181 8.08 -3.68 -10.87
N GLY A 182 7.12 -2.86 -10.47
CA GLY A 182 5.70 -3.11 -10.67
C GLY A 182 5.25 -3.13 -12.14
N ALA A 183 5.96 -2.46 -13.05
CA ALA A 183 5.67 -2.49 -14.47
C ALA A 183 6.02 -3.84 -15.12
N ALA A 184 7.16 -4.44 -14.75
CA ALA A 184 7.59 -5.73 -15.30
C ALA A 184 6.65 -6.88 -14.92
N ILE A 185 6.14 -6.88 -13.68
CA ILE A 185 5.21 -7.91 -13.21
C ILE A 185 3.77 -7.70 -13.70
N TRP A 186 3.45 -6.51 -14.23
CA TRP A 186 2.13 -6.22 -14.78
C TRP A 186 1.82 -7.04 -16.02
N ASP A 187 2.78 -7.19 -16.93
CA ASP A 187 2.57 -7.92 -18.19
C ASP A 187 2.17 -9.38 -17.90
N ASP A 188 2.89 -10.05 -16.99
CA ASP A 188 2.56 -11.40 -16.52
C ASP A 188 1.19 -11.45 -15.82
N TYR A 189 0.88 -10.42 -15.01
CA TYR A 189 -0.39 -10.33 -14.31
C TYR A 189 -1.58 -10.18 -15.27
N ALA A 190 -1.46 -9.31 -16.27
CA ALA A 190 -2.50 -9.01 -17.25
C ALA A 190 -2.65 -10.13 -18.29
N ALA A 191 -1.56 -10.84 -18.64
CA ALA A 191 -1.57 -11.93 -19.63
C ALA A 191 -2.56 -13.07 -19.30
N THR A 192 -2.92 -13.22 -18.02
CA THR A 192 -3.83 -14.27 -17.54
C THR A 192 -5.17 -13.72 -17.04
N ARG A 193 -5.43 -12.42 -17.20
CA ARG A 193 -6.58 -11.72 -16.62
C ARG A 193 -7.14 -10.69 -17.61
N ASP A 194 -8.04 -11.17 -18.45
CA ASP A 194 -8.82 -10.42 -19.43
C ASP A 194 -9.67 -9.28 -18.84
N TYR A 195 -9.96 -9.32 -17.54
CA TYR A 195 -10.65 -8.25 -16.81
C TYR A 195 -9.74 -7.12 -16.32
N VAL A 196 -8.42 -7.20 -16.52
CA VAL A 196 -7.43 -6.18 -16.16
C VAL A 196 -6.94 -5.50 -17.43
N ALA A 197 -6.73 -4.18 -17.38
CA ALA A 197 -6.23 -3.46 -18.53
C ALA A 197 -4.80 -3.88 -18.91
N SER A 198 -4.45 -3.69 -20.19
CA SER A 198 -3.14 -4.10 -20.73
C SER A 198 -1.95 -3.34 -20.13
N THR A 199 -2.17 -2.20 -19.48
CA THR A 199 -1.13 -1.43 -18.79
C THR A 199 -1.67 -0.85 -17.48
N PRO A 200 -0.81 -0.54 -16.50
CA PRO A 200 -1.25 0.12 -15.26
C PRO A 200 -1.96 1.46 -15.51
N ALA A 201 -1.46 2.25 -16.46
CA ALA A 201 -2.07 3.53 -16.83
C ALA A 201 -3.48 3.35 -17.40
N ARG A 202 -3.70 2.35 -18.27
CA ARG A 202 -5.03 2.02 -18.77
C ARG A 202 -5.96 1.48 -17.68
N GLU A 203 -5.44 0.77 -16.69
CA GLU A 203 -6.24 0.35 -15.53
C GLU A 203 -6.68 1.57 -14.72
N ALA A 204 -5.79 2.54 -14.51
CA ALA A 204 -6.12 3.81 -13.87
C ALA A 204 -7.18 4.59 -14.67
N ALA A 205 -7.03 4.69 -16.00
CA ALA A 205 -8.02 5.31 -16.87
C ALA A 205 -9.39 4.61 -16.75
N ALA A 206 -9.41 3.29 -16.77
CA ALA A 206 -10.63 2.51 -16.60
C ALA A 206 -11.26 2.75 -15.22
N ALA A 207 -10.47 2.83 -14.15
CA ALA A 207 -10.95 3.16 -12.81
C ALA A 207 -11.57 4.57 -12.75
N VAL A 208 -10.93 5.56 -13.37
CA VAL A 208 -11.46 6.94 -13.47
C VAL A 208 -12.80 6.95 -14.21
N VAL A 209 -12.89 6.30 -15.36
CA VAL A 209 -14.12 6.24 -16.17
C VAL A 209 -15.23 5.50 -15.42
N ARG A 210 -14.94 4.33 -14.83
CA ARG A 210 -15.93 3.55 -14.06
C ARG A 210 -16.52 4.32 -12.88
N ASN A 211 -15.74 5.21 -12.28
CA ASN A 211 -16.15 5.98 -11.10
C ASN A 211 -16.47 7.45 -11.42
N ARG A 212 -16.58 7.82 -12.71
CA ARG A 212 -16.71 9.21 -13.17
C ARG A 212 -17.74 10.01 -12.38
N ASP A 213 -18.98 9.51 -12.28
CA ASP A 213 -20.06 10.27 -11.66
C ASP A 213 -19.83 10.51 -10.16
N ALA A 214 -19.27 9.53 -9.46
CA ALA A 214 -18.91 9.65 -8.05
C ALA A 214 -17.72 10.62 -7.85
N LEU A 215 -16.73 10.57 -8.74
CA LEU A 215 -15.57 11.46 -8.71
C LEU A 215 -15.97 12.91 -9.02
N VAL A 216 -16.81 13.16 -10.02
CA VAL A 216 -17.34 14.51 -10.31
C VAL A 216 -18.10 15.06 -9.11
N ALA A 217 -18.97 14.25 -8.51
CA ALA A 217 -19.75 14.67 -7.36
C ALA A 217 -18.88 14.96 -6.12
N ASP A 218 -17.83 14.17 -5.85
CA ASP A 218 -16.91 14.43 -4.76
C ASP A 218 -16.02 15.65 -5.05
N ALA A 219 -15.44 15.76 -6.25
CA ALA A 219 -14.61 16.88 -6.68
C ALA A 219 -15.36 18.23 -6.58
N ALA A 220 -16.64 18.26 -6.95
CA ALA A 220 -17.48 19.44 -6.80
C ALA A 220 -17.66 19.88 -5.34
N ARG A 221 -17.71 18.95 -4.38
CA ARG A 221 -17.77 19.27 -2.93
C ARG A 221 -16.50 19.93 -2.42
N PHE A 222 -15.37 19.68 -3.09
CA PHE A 222 -14.07 20.27 -2.77
C PHE A 222 -13.73 21.48 -3.66
N GLY A 223 -14.68 21.99 -4.44
CA GLY A 223 -14.49 23.19 -5.25
C GLY A 223 -13.56 23.00 -6.45
N VAL A 224 -13.47 21.78 -6.98
CA VAL A 224 -12.71 21.52 -8.22
C VAL A 224 -13.56 21.93 -9.42
N ASP A 225 -13.26 23.10 -9.97
CA ASP A 225 -13.92 23.62 -11.17
C ASP A 225 -13.60 22.76 -12.41
N ASP A 226 -14.62 22.55 -13.25
CA ASP A 226 -14.55 21.72 -14.47
C ASP A 226 -14.04 20.29 -14.19
N ALA A 227 -14.55 19.67 -13.12
CA ALA A 227 -14.17 18.31 -12.74
C ALA A 227 -14.44 17.30 -13.87
N GLU A 228 -15.52 17.47 -14.63
CA GLU A 228 -15.85 16.57 -15.73
C GLU A 228 -14.85 16.67 -16.89
N GLY A 229 -14.55 17.89 -17.37
CA GLY A 229 -13.56 18.11 -18.41
C GLY A 229 -12.17 17.63 -17.99
N GLY A 230 -11.78 17.94 -16.75
CA GLY A 230 -10.50 17.48 -16.20
C GLY A 230 -10.40 15.96 -16.04
N LEU A 231 -11.48 15.25 -15.65
CA LEU A 231 -11.48 13.79 -15.58
C LEU A 231 -11.36 13.15 -16.97
N LEU A 232 -12.00 13.74 -17.99
CA LEU A 232 -11.84 13.28 -19.37
C LEU A 232 -10.40 13.46 -19.87
N ALA A 233 -9.77 14.62 -19.59
CA ALA A 233 -8.37 14.88 -19.93
C ALA A 233 -7.42 13.88 -19.24
N VAL A 234 -7.63 13.63 -17.95
CA VAL A 234 -6.86 12.63 -17.18
C VAL A 234 -7.03 11.23 -17.76
N ALA A 235 -8.27 10.80 -18.02
CA ALA A 235 -8.54 9.47 -18.56
C ALA A 235 -7.92 9.28 -19.95
N ALA A 236 -7.98 10.29 -20.83
CA ALA A 236 -7.36 10.27 -22.14
C ALA A 236 -5.83 10.17 -22.04
N ALA A 237 -5.20 11.03 -21.22
CA ALA A 237 -3.76 11.02 -21.01
C ALA A 237 -3.26 9.65 -20.49
N LEU A 238 -3.96 9.06 -19.53
CA LEU A 238 -3.65 7.72 -19.00
C LEU A 238 -3.84 6.61 -20.06
N HIS A 239 -4.89 6.70 -20.87
CA HIS A 239 -5.18 5.71 -21.90
C HIS A 239 -4.13 5.70 -23.01
N GLU A 240 -3.69 6.88 -23.42
CA GLU A 240 -2.71 7.12 -24.48
C GLU A 240 -1.26 7.00 -23.98
N GLY A 241 -1.03 7.06 -22.66
CA GLY A 241 0.31 7.14 -22.09
C GLY A 241 0.98 8.49 -22.37
N ALA A 242 0.19 9.56 -22.41
CA ALA A 242 0.63 10.92 -22.71
C ALA A 242 0.63 11.82 -21.47
N ALA A 243 1.35 12.95 -21.55
CA ALA A 243 1.30 13.99 -20.53
C ALA A 243 0.04 14.86 -20.70
N LEU A 244 -0.39 15.53 -19.62
CA LEU A 244 -1.50 16.50 -19.65
C LEU A 244 -1.20 17.79 -20.43
N GLY A 245 0.05 18.00 -20.87
CA GLY A 245 0.42 19.16 -21.70
C GLY A 245 0.19 20.48 -20.97
N ASP A 246 -0.66 21.36 -21.53
CA ASP A 246 -1.10 22.63 -20.94
C ASP A 246 -2.54 22.59 -20.38
N ASP A 247 -3.17 21.41 -20.28
CA ASP A 247 -4.53 21.26 -19.77
C ASP A 247 -4.63 21.57 -18.25
N ALA A 248 -5.13 22.77 -17.94
CA ALA A 248 -5.26 23.23 -16.57
C ALA A 248 -6.34 22.48 -15.78
N ALA A 249 -7.43 22.05 -16.43
CA ALA A 249 -8.50 21.30 -15.76
C ALA A 249 -8.02 19.88 -15.43
N GLY A 250 -7.37 19.21 -16.39
CA GLY A 250 -6.74 17.91 -16.21
C GLY A 250 -5.72 17.92 -15.08
N ARG A 251 -4.84 18.93 -15.00
CA ARG A 251 -3.87 19.05 -13.90
C ARG A 251 -4.51 19.24 -12.53
N ARG A 252 -5.54 20.08 -12.42
CA ARG A 252 -6.28 20.27 -11.16
C ARG A 252 -6.95 18.97 -10.71
N VAL A 253 -7.59 18.26 -11.64
CA VAL A 253 -8.22 16.97 -11.35
C VAL A 253 -7.17 15.92 -10.99
N ALA A 254 -6.04 15.83 -11.69
CA ALA A 254 -4.97 14.90 -11.34
C ALA A 254 -4.43 15.14 -9.93
N ALA A 255 -4.25 16.42 -9.54
CA ALA A 255 -3.82 16.79 -8.19
C ALA A 255 -4.87 16.42 -7.13
N TYR A 256 -6.15 16.68 -7.42
CA TYR A 256 -7.27 16.25 -6.57
C TYR A 256 -7.30 14.72 -6.42
N LEU A 257 -7.11 13.98 -7.51
CA LEU A 257 -7.08 12.52 -7.48
C LEU A 257 -5.92 12.03 -6.62
N ASP A 258 -4.69 12.52 -6.80
CA ASP A 258 -3.57 12.11 -5.95
C ASP A 258 -3.84 12.39 -4.46
N ASP A 259 -4.34 13.57 -4.10
CA ASP A 259 -4.65 13.93 -2.71
C ASP A 259 -5.63 12.94 -2.05
N ARG A 260 -6.64 12.51 -2.81
CA ARG A 260 -7.72 11.65 -2.33
C ARG A 260 -7.45 10.15 -2.47
N LEU A 261 -6.46 9.77 -3.28
CA LEU A 261 -6.17 8.38 -3.60
C LEU A 261 -5.65 7.60 -2.39
N CYS A 262 -6.29 6.47 -2.11
CA CYS A 262 -5.87 5.53 -1.08
C CYS A 262 -5.54 4.17 -1.70
N VAL A 263 -4.25 3.85 -1.77
CA VAL A 263 -3.75 2.56 -2.25
C VAL A 263 -3.61 1.59 -1.07
N PRO A 264 -4.09 0.33 -1.18
CA PRO A 264 -4.61 -0.35 -2.37
C PRO A 264 -6.14 -0.26 -2.56
N ARG A 265 -6.85 0.49 -1.72
CA ARG A 265 -8.34 0.48 -1.67
C ARG A 265 -8.96 0.87 -3.00
N ASP A 266 -8.45 1.96 -3.60
CA ASP A 266 -9.06 2.57 -4.78
C ASP A 266 -8.50 1.95 -6.07
N MET A 267 -7.20 1.61 -6.07
CA MET A 267 -6.51 0.86 -7.14
C MET A 267 -5.18 0.30 -6.62
N GLY A 268 -4.54 -0.58 -7.39
CA GLY A 268 -3.20 -1.10 -7.07
C GLY A 268 -2.09 -0.07 -7.31
N ALA A 269 -0.96 -0.24 -6.62
CA ALA A 269 0.16 0.72 -6.64
C ALA A 269 0.66 1.11 -8.04
N PRO A 270 0.79 0.20 -9.04
CA PRO A 270 1.22 0.59 -10.38
C PRO A 270 0.24 1.54 -11.09
N ALA A 271 -1.07 1.33 -10.93
CA ALA A 271 -2.08 2.19 -11.52
C ALA A 271 -2.11 3.58 -10.83
N ALA A 272 -1.93 3.60 -9.51
CA ALA A 272 -1.81 4.84 -8.74
C ALA A 272 -0.58 5.65 -9.16
N ALA A 273 0.56 4.99 -9.36
CA ALA A 273 1.78 5.63 -9.85
C ALA A 273 1.56 6.31 -11.21
N ALA A 274 0.75 5.72 -12.11
CA ALA A 274 0.43 6.34 -13.39
C ALA A 274 -0.36 7.66 -13.25
N ILE A 275 -1.29 7.76 -12.28
CA ILE A 275 -1.98 9.03 -11.98
C ILE A 275 -0.98 10.06 -11.46
N ARG A 276 -0.08 9.66 -10.57
CA ARG A 276 0.93 10.57 -10.00
C ARG A 276 1.93 11.04 -11.04
N ALA A 277 2.31 10.21 -12.00
CA ALA A 277 3.19 10.58 -13.10
C ALA A 277 2.59 11.68 -14.00
N LEU A 278 1.25 11.82 -14.06
CA LEU A 278 0.64 12.96 -14.76
C LEU A 278 0.98 14.31 -14.12
N LEU A 279 1.41 14.30 -12.85
CA LEU A 279 1.83 15.46 -12.10
C LEU A 279 3.36 15.69 -12.17
N ASP A 280 4.12 14.91 -12.95
CA ASP A 280 5.58 14.79 -12.85
C ASP A 280 6.35 16.15 -12.85
N TYR A 281 6.58 16.65 -11.64
CA TYR A 281 7.81 16.59 -10.85
C TYR A 281 9.10 17.26 -11.36
N ASN A 282 9.06 18.11 -12.39
CA ASN A 282 10.17 19.04 -12.70
C ASN A 282 9.86 20.53 -12.46
N SER A 283 8.64 20.87 -12.04
CA SER A 283 8.29 22.22 -11.63
C SER A 283 8.03 22.24 -10.12
N ALA A 284 9.03 22.78 -9.42
CA ALA A 284 9.04 23.11 -8.00
C ALA A 284 7.64 23.34 -7.40
N ARG A 285 7.39 22.72 -6.24
CA ARG A 285 6.38 23.07 -5.23
C ARG A 285 5.72 24.44 -5.49
N CYS A 286 4.74 24.49 -6.39
CA CYS A 286 3.74 25.53 -6.34
C CYS A 286 2.88 25.15 -5.14
N ALA A 287 3.14 25.82 -4.04
CA ALA A 287 2.35 25.78 -2.83
C ALA A 287 0.88 26.01 -3.20
N PHE A 288 0.12 24.91 -3.35
CA PHE A 288 -1.32 24.97 -3.21
C PHE A 288 -1.62 24.81 -1.73
N PRO A 289 -2.37 25.75 -1.12
CA PRO A 289 -2.69 25.66 0.29
C PRO A 289 -3.50 24.39 0.49
N VAL A 290 -3.06 23.56 1.43
CA VAL A 290 -3.90 22.54 2.07
C VAL A 290 -5.22 23.22 2.38
N ILE A 291 -6.30 22.82 1.71
CA ILE A 291 -7.64 23.27 2.04
C ILE A 291 -7.95 22.62 3.39
N ARG A 292 -7.54 23.31 4.47
CA ARG A 292 -7.94 22.96 5.83
C ARG A 292 -9.39 23.37 5.95
N ASN A 293 -10.27 22.39 6.13
CA ASN A 293 -11.63 22.67 6.60
C ASN A 293 -11.51 23.42 7.94
N SER A 294 -11.87 24.70 7.89
CA SER A 294 -12.18 25.53 9.07
C SER A 294 -13.42 25.00 9.78
#